data_AF-A0A6P0Y8E1-F1
#
_entry.id   AF-A0A6P0Y8E1-F1
#
_cell.length_a   1.000
_cell.length_b   1.000
_cell.length_c   1.000
_cell.angle_alpha   90.00
_cell.angle_beta   90.00
_cell.angle_gamma   90.00
#
_symmetry.space_group_name_H-M   'P 1'
#
loop_
_entity.id
_entity.type
_entity.pdbx_description
1 polymer ?
#
loop_
_entity_poly.entity_id
_entity_poly.type
_entity_poly.pdbx_seq_one_letter_code
_entity_poly.pdbx_strand_id
1 'polypeptide(L)'
;MKRRNFLQFASLLSASGIISVGSHGWVAKGLAQTNNRKRLIVIFLRGGVDGLNVVIPHQEYNYYDARPNIAIPAPGEAEGAIDLDGQFGLHPALASIIPLWQNRSLAFVHACGLNNDTRSHFDAQYYMETGIPGNKKIPDGWMNRLLANLPKDKPTQAVNLGDTPPRILMGAMPVASLPTGRKSTRSLPIDVPRIY
;
A
#
# COMPACT_ATOMS: atom_id res chain seq x y z
N MET A 1 -0.88 3.73 50.85
CA MET A 1 -1.16 2.69 49.83
C MET A 1 0.09 2.47 48.98
N LYS A 2 0.54 1.22 48.76
CA LYS A 2 1.75 0.92 47.99
C LYS A 2 1.45 1.05 46.49
N ARG A 3 2.21 1.88 45.75
CA ARG A 3 2.07 2.12 44.29
C ARG A 3 1.97 0.84 43.45
N ARG A 4 2.61 -0.24 43.91
CA ARG A 4 2.59 -1.55 43.26
C ARG A 4 1.21 -2.23 43.28
N ASN A 5 0.42 -2.01 44.32
CA ASN A 5 -0.93 -2.58 44.43
C ASN A 5 -1.93 -1.80 43.57
N PHE A 6 -1.71 -0.50 43.34
CA PHE A 6 -2.55 0.31 42.46
C PHE A 6 -2.44 -0.13 40.99
N LEU A 7 -1.22 -0.42 40.51
CA LEU A 7 -1.02 -0.90 39.15
C LEU A 7 -1.58 -2.32 38.93
N GLN A 8 -1.51 -3.19 39.95
CA GLN A 8 -2.13 -4.52 39.88
C GLN A 8 -3.67 -4.42 39.81
N PHE A 9 -4.30 -3.56 40.60
CA PHE A 9 -5.76 -3.34 40.52
C PHE A 9 -6.21 -2.64 39.23
N ALA A 10 -5.41 -1.71 38.68
CA ALA A 10 -5.71 -1.07 37.39
C ALA A 10 -5.66 -2.05 36.20
N SER A 11 -4.78 -3.06 36.26
CA SER A 11 -4.67 -4.09 35.21
C SER A 11 -5.88 -5.03 35.15
N LEU A 12 -6.53 -5.33 36.28
CA LEU A 12 -7.69 -6.22 36.34
C LEU A 12 -8.99 -5.55 35.85
N LEU A 13 -9.12 -4.23 35.99
CA LEU A 13 -10.28 -3.49 35.46
C LEU A 13 -10.23 -3.29 33.94
N SER A 14 -9.04 -3.35 33.34
CA SER A 14 -8.86 -3.19 31.89
C SER A 14 -9.22 -4.45 31.08
N ALA A 15 -9.16 -5.63 31.71
CA ALA A 15 -9.50 -6.91 31.07
C ALA A 15 -11.02 -7.17 30.98
N SER A 16 -11.81 -6.59 31.88
CA SER A 16 -13.28 -6.77 31.90
C SER A 16 -14.05 -5.75 31.05
N GLY A 17 -13.40 -4.65 30.63
CA GLY A 17 -14.05 -3.56 29.87
C GLY A 17 -14.19 -3.80 28.37
N ILE A 18 -13.59 -4.86 27.81
CA ILE A 18 -13.60 -5.12 26.36
C ILE A 18 -14.78 -6.03 25.95
N ILE A 19 -15.57 -6.56 26.90
CA ILE A 19 -16.60 -7.58 26.59
C ILE A 19 -18.00 -6.99 26.32
N SER A 20 -18.22 -5.67 26.48
CA SER A 20 -19.58 -5.08 26.40
C SER A 20 -19.87 -4.23 25.14
N VAL A 21 -18.98 -4.12 24.17
CA VAL A 21 -19.33 -3.51 22.87
C VAL A 21 -19.92 -4.58 21.95
N GLY A 22 -21.22 -4.83 22.14
CA GLY A 22 -22.14 -5.30 21.11
C GLY A 22 -21.79 -6.59 20.38
N SER A 23 -22.34 -7.71 20.85
CA SER A 23 -22.57 -8.96 20.09
C SER A 23 -23.53 -8.81 18.89
N HIS A 24 -23.78 -7.59 18.42
CA HIS A 24 -24.54 -7.26 17.21
C HIS A 24 -23.68 -6.72 16.06
N GLY A 25 -22.37 -6.58 16.25
CA GLY A 25 -21.48 -6.47 15.10
C GLY A 25 -21.49 -7.80 14.36
N TRP A 26 -21.85 -7.79 13.07
CA TRP A 26 -21.56 -8.87 12.14
C TRP A 26 -20.03 -9.01 11.99
N VAL A 27 -19.35 -9.43 13.05
CA VAL A 27 -18.00 -9.97 12.95
C VAL A 27 -18.21 -11.31 12.30
N ALA A 28 -18.16 -11.30 10.97
CA ALA A 28 -17.94 -12.51 10.20
C ALA A 28 -16.69 -13.16 10.79
N LYS A 29 -16.88 -14.16 11.66
CA LYS A 29 -15.87 -15.17 11.91
C LYS A 29 -15.72 -15.91 10.59
N GLY A 30 -14.95 -15.33 9.68
CA GLY A 30 -14.53 -16.00 8.48
C GLY A 30 -13.81 -17.24 8.95
N LEU A 31 -14.39 -18.41 8.71
CA LEU A 31 -13.65 -19.66 8.75
C LEU A 31 -12.42 -19.39 7.89
N ALA A 32 -11.25 -19.38 8.52
CA ALA A 32 -9.98 -19.23 7.83
C ALA A 32 -9.80 -20.50 6.99
N GLN A 33 -10.46 -20.53 5.84
CA GLN A 33 -10.26 -21.53 4.82
C GLN A 33 -8.82 -21.33 4.36
N THR A 34 -7.93 -22.21 4.79
CA THR A 34 -6.51 -22.22 4.44
C THR A 34 -6.31 -22.71 3.00
N ASN A 35 -7.13 -22.23 2.07
CA ASN A 35 -6.70 -22.23 0.68
C ASN A 35 -5.61 -21.18 0.59
N ASN A 36 -4.41 -21.60 0.20
CA ASN A 36 -3.25 -20.76 -0.07
C ASN A 36 -3.56 -19.80 -1.24
N ARG A 37 -4.46 -18.83 -1.01
CA ARG A 37 -4.89 -17.84 -1.98
C ARG A 37 -3.75 -16.85 -2.12
N LYS A 38 -3.13 -16.80 -3.31
CA LYS A 38 -2.15 -15.78 -3.65
C LYS A 38 -2.77 -14.39 -3.41
N ARG A 39 -2.06 -13.53 -2.68
CA ARG A 39 -2.49 -12.16 -2.40
C ARG A 39 -1.58 -11.20 -3.16
N LEU A 40 -2.16 -10.23 -3.83
CA LEU A 40 -1.44 -9.12 -4.44
C LEU A 40 -1.63 -7.89 -3.55
N ILE A 41 -0.52 -7.26 -3.15
CA ILE A 41 -0.51 -5.98 -2.46
C ILE A 41 0.13 -4.97 -3.42
N VAL A 42 -0.58 -3.88 -3.69
CA VAL A 42 -0.07 -2.78 -4.52
C VAL A 42 0.14 -1.56 -3.63
N ILE A 43 1.38 -1.10 -3.56
CA ILE A 43 1.75 0.11 -2.82
C ILE A 43 2.05 1.19 -3.85
N PHE A 44 1.26 2.26 -3.82
CA PHE A 44 1.45 3.40 -4.73
C PHE A 44 2.07 4.58 -3.99
N LEU A 45 3.36 4.85 -4.25
CA LEU A 45 4.10 5.95 -3.65
C LEU A 45 3.84 7.24 -4.42
N ARG A 46 2.91 8.07 -3.93
CA ARG A 46 2.62 9.39 -4.51
C ARG A 46 3.72 10.38 -4.11
N GLY A 47 4.01 11.34 -4.99
CA GLY A 47 5.01 12.39 -4.76
C GLY A 47 6.26 12.30 -5.63
N GLY A 48 6.40 11.23 -6.42
CA GLY A 48 7.53 11.06 -7.34
C GLY A 48 8.73 10.42 -6.63
N VAL A 49 8.83 9.09 -6.72
CA VAL A 49 10.01 8.37 -6.24
C VAL A 49 11.11 8.47 -7.29
N ASP A 50 12.33 8.81 -6.86
CA ASP A 50 13.49 8.76 -7.73
C ASP A 50 14.02 7.33 -7.82
N GLY A 51 13.58 6.59 -8.85
CA GLY A 51 13.96 5.19 -9.03
C GLY A 51 15.46 4.95 -9.16
N LEU A 52 16.20 5.91 -9.73
CA LEU A 52 17.66 5.84 -9.87
C LEU A 52 18.40 6.09 -8.55
N ASN A 53 17.74 6.67 -7.54
CA ASN A 53 18.25 6.72 -6.17
C ASN A 53 17.66 5.61 -5.29
N VAL A 54 16.64 4.86 -5.73
CA VAL A 54 16.21 3.64 -5.03
C VAL A 54 17.15 2.49 -5.36
N VAL A 55 17.38 2.25 -6.66
CA VAL A 55 18.31 1.25 -7.17
C VAL A 55 19.32 1.95 -8.08
N ILE A 56 20.52 2.12 -7.55
CA ILE A 56 21.59 2.93 -8.08
C ILE A 56 22.43 2.10 -9.06
N PRO A 57 22.59 2.50 -10.32
CA PRO A 57 23.55 1.88 -11.24
C PRO A 57 24.96 2.37 -10.90
N HIS A 58 25.55 1.89 -9.80
CA HIS A 58 26.76 2.50 -9.21
C HIS A 58 28.02 2.32 -10.06
N GLN A 59 28.03 1.41 -11.04
CA GLN A 59 29.11 1.26 -12.02
C GLN A 59 29.00 2.23 -13.21
N GLU A 60 27.88 2.92 -13.38
CA GLU A 60 27.65 3.79 -14.52
C GLU A 60 28.14 5.22 -14.23
N TYR A 61 29.24 5.62 -14.87
CA TYR A 61 29.80 6.98 -14.72
C TYR A 61 28.76 8.08 -15.03
N ASN A 62 27.92 7.86 -16.04
CA ASN A 62 26.88 8.80 -16.46
C ASN A 62 25.86 9.11 -15.35
N TYR A 63 25.65 8.21 -14.40
CA TYR A 63 24.76 8.46 -13.26
C TYR A 63 25.32 9.58 -12.38
N TYR A 64 26.61 9.56 -12.06
CA TYR A 64 27.26 10.56 -11.23
C TYR A 64 27.39 11.91 -11.95
N ASP A 65 27.78 11.88 -13.24
CA ASP A 65 27.92 13.09 -14.07
C ASP A 65 26.58 13.83 -14.24
N ALA A 66 25.49 13.08 -14.45
CA ALA A 66 24.15 13.66 -14.57
C ALA A 66 23.54 14.11 -13.22
N ARG A 67 24.13 13.74 -12.08
CA ARG A 67 23.53 13.91 -10.73
C ARG A 67 24.53 14.44 -9.69
N PRO A 68 25.30 15.50 -9.96
CA PRO A 68 26.43 15.91 -9.12
C PRO A 68 26.04 16.24 -7.66
N ASN A 69 24.80 16.65 -7.41
CA ASN A 69 24.33 17.07 -6.10
C ASN A 69 23.49 16.01 -5.35
N ILE A 70 23.04 14.95 -6.04
CA ILE A 70 22.07 13.99 -5.50
C ILE A 70 22.45 12.53 -5.74
N ALA A 71 23.56 12.26 -6.42
CA ALA A 71 24.06 10.90 -6.59
C ALA A 71 24.40 10.28 -5.23
N ILE A 72 24.03 9.02 -5.05
CA ILE A 72 24.45 8.24 -3.90
C ILE A 72 25.85 7.67 -4.19
N PRO A 73 26.81 7.76 -3.26
CA PRO A 73 28.15 7.22 -3.45
C PRO A 73 28.18 5.72 -3.72
N ALA A 74 29.25 5.24 -4.34
CA ALA A 74 29.43 3.83 -4.64
C ALA A 74 29.53 2.97 -3.35
N PRO A 75 29.26 1.65 -3.43
CA PRO A 75 29.43 0.76 -2.30
C PRO A 75 30.84 0.81 -1.70
N GLY A 76 30.93 0.86 -0.37
CA GLY A 76 32.20 0.97 0.37
C GLY A 76 32.60 2.40 0.74
N GLU A 77 31.91 3.41 0.21
CA GLU A 77 32.06 4.80 0.62
C GLU A 77 31.14 5.16 1.80
N ALA A 78 31.38 6.31 2.44
CA ALA A 78 30.53 6.82 3.50
C ALA A 78 29.14 7.16 2.95
N GLU A 79 28.07 6.67 3.59
CA GLU A 79 26.68 6.76 3.11
C GLU A 79 26.48 6.19 1.68
N GLY A 80 27.38 5.29 1.25
CA GLY A 80 27.32 4.65 -0.06
C GLY A 80 26.17 3.66 -0.21
N ALA A 81 25.86 3.34 -1.45
CA ALA A 81 24.87 2.34 -1.80
C ALA A 81 25.25 0.95 -1.23
N ILE A 82 24.25 0.14 -0.90
CA ILE A 82 24.44 -1.25 -0.51
C ILE A 82 24.51 -2.08 -1.78
N ASP A 83 25.64 -2.72 -2.06
CA ASP A 83 25.81 -3.52 -3.28
C ASP A 83 24.78 -4.66 -3.37
N LEU A 84 24.11 -4.76 -4.52
CA LEU A 84 23.11 -5.81 -4.78
C LEU A 84 23.70 -6.96 -5.58
N ASP A 85 24.47 -6.65 -6.63
CA ASP A 85 24.97 -7.62 -7.61
C ASP A 85 26.30 -7.21 -8.28
N GLY A 86 27.00 -6.19 -7.77
CA GLY A 86 28.22 -5.64 -8.35
C GLY A 86 28.00 -4.61 -9.45
N GLN A 87 26.77 -4.43 -9.94
CA GLN A 87 26.38 -3.43 -10.95
C GLN A 87 25.42 -2.39 -10.37
N PHE A 88 24.44 -2.87 -9.61
CA PHE A 88 23.43 -2.09 -8.94
C PHE A 88 23.62 -2.09 -7.44
N GLY A 89 23.17 -1.01 -6.80
CA GLY A 89 23.20 -0.81 -5.37
C GLY A 89 21.85 -0.32 -4.88
N LEU A 90 21.55 -0.60 -3.62
CA LEU A 90 20.34 -0.15 -2.96
C LEU A 90 20.64 1.09 -2.11
N HIS A 91 19.72 2.05 -2.08
CA HIS A 91 19.84 3.19 -1.18
C HIS A 91 20.07 2.74 0.28
N PRO A 92 21.02 3.33 1.03
CA PRO A 92 21.32 2.91 2.41
C PRO A 92 20.10 2.96 3.35
N ALA A 93 19.23 3.98 3.21
CA ALA A 93 17.96 4.07 3.93
C ALA A 93 16.99 2.88 3.72
N LEU A 94 17.21 2.05 2.69
CA LEU A 94 16.43 0.85 2.39
C LEU A 94 17.14 -0.44 2.87
N ALA A 95 18.15 -0.35 3.73
CA ALA A 95 18.85 -1.52 4.27
C ALA A 95 17.92 -2.59 4.85
N SER A 96 16.76 -2.20 5.39
CA SER A 96 15.78 -3.11 6.00
C SER A 96 15.18 -4.14 5.03
N ILE A 97 15.23 -3.90 3.71
CA ILE A 97 14.71 -4.84 2.70
C ILE A 97 15.80 -5.73 2.06
N ILE A 98 17.08 -5.53 2.39
CA ILE A 98 18.18 -6.38 1.91
C ILE A 98 17.98 -7.87 2.21
N PRO A 99 17.44 -8.30 3.37
CA PRO A 99 17.16 -9.72 3.60
C PRO A 99 16.20 -10.32 2.56
N LEU A 100 15.28 -9.52 2.00
CA LEU A 100 14.36 -9.97 0.94
C LEU A 100 15.08 -10.11 -0.41
N TRP A 101 16.09 -9.29 -0.67
CA TRP A 101 16.96 -9.46 -1.84
C TRP A 101 17.80 -10.73 -1.71
N GLN A 102 18.48 -10.90 -0.57
CA GLN A 102 19.36 -12.04 -0.31
C GLN A 102 18.63 -13.38 -0.35
N ASN A 103 17.38 -13.42 0.13
CA ASN A 103 16.54 -14.62 0.08
C ASN A 103 15.78 -14.80 -1.25
N ARG A 104 16.03 -13.95 -2.26
CA ARG A 104 15.40 -13.96 -3.59
C ARG A 104 13.88 -13.79 -3.58
N SER A 105 13.34 -13.10 -2.58
CA SER A 105 11.90 -12.76 -2.49
C SER A 105 11.60 -11.31 -2.90
N LEU A 106 12.62 -10.54 -3.29
CA LEU A 106 12.52 -9.18 -3.82
C LEU A 106 13.18 -9.13 -5.19
N ALA A 107 12.56 -8.41 -6.12
CA ALA A 107 13.12 -8.09 -7.41
C ALA A 107 12.84 -6.62 -7.76
N PHE A 108 13.79 -5.99 -8.43
CA PHE A 108 13.63 -4.67 -9.03
C PHE A 108 13.49 -4.82 -10.53
N VAL A 109 12.52 -4.12 -11.12
CA VAL A 109 12.32 -4.08 -12.56
C VAL A 109 12.66 -2.67 -13.02
N HIS A 110 13.70 -2.57 -13.84
CA HIS A 110 14.18 -1.30 -14.38
C HIS A 110 13.55 -1.01 -15.73
N ALA A 111 13.69 0.25 -16.18
CA ALA A 111 13.18 0.72 -17.47
C ALA A 111 11.68 0.42 -17.69
N CYS A 112 10.91 0.31 -16.61
CA CYS A 112 9.46 0.20 -16.65
C CYS A 112 8.83 1.53 -16.24
N GLY A 113 7.83 1.96 -16.98
CA GLY A 113 7.16 3.23 -16.72
C GLY A 113 6.07 3.51 -17.73
N LEU A 114 5.57 4.74 -17.70
CA LEU A 114 4.64 5.20 -18.72
C LEU A 114 5.39 5.37 -20.04
N ASN A 115 4.75 4.96 -21.13
CA ASN A 115 5.26 5.15 -22.50
C ASN A 115 4.96 6.56 -23.05
N ASN A 116 4.53 7.50 -22.21
CA ASN A 116 4.25 8.87 -22.59
C ASN A 116 5.13 9.86 -21.84
N ASP A 117 5.57 10.90 -22.53
CA ASP A 117 6.52 11.89 -22.00
C ASP A 117 5.84 12.96 -21.13
N THR A 118 4.80 12.57 -20.37
CA THR A 118 4.09 13.54 -19.51
C THR A 118 5.00 14.04 -18.40
N ARG A 119 5.13 15.36 -18.29
CA ARG A 119 5.84 16.04 -17.20
C ARG A 119 4.92 16.44 -16.04
N SER A 120 3.64 16.07 -16.10
CA SER A 120 2.66 16.35 -15.05
C SER A 120 2.55 15.17 -14.09
N HIS A 121 2.90 15.40 -12.82
CA HIS A 121 2.71 14.40 -11.76
C HIS A 121 1.25 13.97 -11.61
N PHE A 122 0.29 14.88 -11.82
CA PHE A 122 -1.14 14.56 -11.77
C PHE A 122 -1.53 13.60 -12.89
N ASP A 123 -1.05 13.85 -14.11
CA ASP A 123 -1.32 12.98 -15.25
C ASP A 123 -0.66 11.62 -15.08
N ALA A 124 0.60 11.59 -14.65
CA ALA A 124 1.32 10.34 -14.42
C ALA A 124 0.62 9.48 -13.36
N GLN A 125 0.18 10.09 -12.25
CA GLN A 125 -0.60 9.40 -11.23
C GLN A 125 -1.91 8.88 -11.79
N TYR A 126 -2.63 9.72 -12.54
CA TYR A 126 -3.88 9.32 -13.17
C TYR A 126 -3.69 8.11 -14.09
N TYR A 127 -2.67 8.12 -14.96
CA TYR A 127 -2.39 7.00 -15.86
C TYR A 127 -2.00 5.72 -15.14
N MET A 128 -1.24 5.81 -14.04
CA MET A 128 -0.91 4.64 -13.22
C MET A 128 -2.13 4.07 -12.50
N GLU A 129 -3.07 4.92 -12.07
CA GLU A 129 -4.30 4.47 -11.41
C GLU A 129 -5.34 3.91 -12.40
N THR A 130 -5.40 4.43 -13.63
CA THR A 130 -6.28 3.89 -14.67
C THR A 130 -5.67 2.70 -15.40
N GLY A 131 -4.34 2.58 -15.43
CA GLY A 131 -3.61 1.57 -16.19
C GLY A 131 -3.66 1.79 -17.71
N ILE A 132 -4.03 2.98 -18.17
CA ILE A 132 -4.15 3.32 -19.61
C ILE A 132 -3.44 4.66 -19.85
N PRO A 133 -2.12 4.64 -20.13
CA PRO A 133 -1.36 5.84 -20.42
C PRO A 133 -1.89 6.60 -21.64
N GLY A 134 -1.85 7.93 -21.58
CA GLY A 134 -2.21 8.81 -22.70
C GLY A 134 -3.72 9.02 -22.91
N ASN A 135 -4.59 8.33 -22.18
CA ASN A 135 -6.04 8.53 -22.26
C ASN A 135 -6.62 9.08 -20.95
N LYS A 136 -6.98 10.37 -20.93
CA LYS A 136 -7.59 11.04 -19.77
C LYS A 136 -9.11 10.88 -19.67
N LYS A 137 -9.74 10.19 -20.62
CA LYS A 137 -11.19 9.99 -20.66
C LYS A 137 -11.62 8.70 -19.96
N ILE A 138 -10.70 8.01 -19.29
CA ILE A 138 -10.97 6.71 -18.65
C ILE A 138 -11.70 6.92 -17.32
N PRO A 139 -12.98 6.53 -17.22
CA PRO A 139 -13.79 6.82 -16.04
C PRO A 139 -13.53 5.83 -14.91
N ASP A 140 -12.72 4.79 -15.09
CA ASP A 140 -12.48 3.73 -14.10
C ASP A 140 -11.00 3.44 -13.82
N GLY A 141 -10.73 2.92 -12.63
CA GLY A 141 -9.42 2.46 -12.20
C GLY A 141 -9.21 1.00 -12.54
N TRP A 142 -7.95 0.60 -12.76
CA TRP A 142 -7.67 -0.78 -13.19
C TRP A 142 -8.02 -1.82 -12.10
N MET A 143 -7.93 -1.48 -10.81
CA MET A 143 -8.36 -2.40 -9.75
C MET A 143 -9.88 -2.54 -9.73
N ASN A 144 -10.66 -1.49 -10.02
CA ASN A 144 -12.11 -1.63 -10.16
C ASN A 144 -12.47 -2.56 -11.33
N ARG A 145 -11.78 -2.43 -12.48
CA ARG A 145 -11.94 -3.36 -13.61
C ARG A 145 -11.52 -4.78 -13.25
N LEU A 146 -10.49 -4.95 -12.42
CA LEU A 146 -10.09 -6.27 -11.91
C LEU A 146 -11.22 -6.91 -11.08
N LEU A 147 -11.96 -6.16 -10.26
CA LEU A 147 -13.08 -6.69 -9.47
C LEU A 147 -14.16 -7.37 -10.33
N ALA A 148 -14.36 -6.92 -11.57
CA ALA A 148 -15.31 -7.56 -12.49
C ALA A 148 -14.89 -8.98 -12.90
N ASN A 149 -13.59 -9.29 -12.80
CA ASN A 149 -12.97 -10.56 -13.19
C ASN A 149 -12.67 -11.47 -12.00
N LEU A 150 -12.76 -10.97 -10.75
CA LEU A 150 -12.56 -11.78 -9.56
C LEU A 150 -13.81 -12.63 -9.23
N PRO A 151 -13.64 -13.77 -8.53
CA PRO A 151 -14.77 -14.58 -8.08
C PRO A 151 -15.74 -13.77 -7.21
N LYS A 152 -17.03 -13.81 -7.54
CA LYS A 152 -18.09 -13.09 -6.83
C LYS A 152 -18.68 -13.89 -5.67
N ASP A 153 -17.84 -14.68 -4.98
CA ASP A 153 -18.23 -15.61 -3.92
C ASP A 153 -18.62 -14.93 -2.59
N LYS A 154 -18.39 -13.61 -2.48
CA LYS A 154 -18.66 -12.82 -1.29
C LYS A 154 -19.54 -11.60 -1.58
N PRO A 155 -20.40 -11.18 -0.63
CA PRO A 155 -21.23 -10.00 -0.80
C PRO A 155 -20.41 -8.71 -0.94
N THR A 156 -19.27 -8.63 -0.26
CA THR A 156 -18.34 -7.48 -0.35
C THR A 156 -17.13 -7.85 -1.19
N GLN A 157 -16.98 -7.19 -2.33
CA GLN A 157 -15.89 -7.43 -3.29
C GLN A 157 -14.69 -6.49 -3.06
N ALA A 158 -14.93 -5.27 -2.57
CA ALA A 158 -13.89 -4.31 -2.27
C ALA A 158 -14.31 -3.38 -1.14
N VAL A 159 -13.31 -2.93 -0.38
CA VAL A 159 -13.46 -1.96 0.70
C VAL A 159 -12.45 -0.84 0.50
N ASN A 160 -12.91 0.38 0.62
CA ASN A 160 -12.11 1.59 0.72
C ASN A 160 -12.12 2.09 2.16
N LEU A 161 -10.96 2.54 2.66
CA LEU A 161 -10.87 3.24 3.93
C LEU A 161 -10.75 4.74 3.65
N GLY A 162 -11.78 5.50 4.00
CA GLY A 162 -11.92 6.92 3.70
C GLY A 162 -13.26 7.25 3.05
N ASP A 163 -13.58 8.54 2.98
CA ASP A 163 -14.87 9.03 2.48
C ASP A 163 -15.02 8.79 0.96
N THR A 164 -13.94 8.98 0.19
CA THR A 164 -13.96 8.88 -1.28
C THR A 164 -13.00 7.77 -1.73
N PRO A 165 -13.45 6.82 -2.57
CA PRO A 165 -12.55 5.82 -3.12
C PRO A 165 -11.51 6.49 -4.04
N PRO A 166 -10.23 6.08 -3.97
CA PRO A 166 -9.21 6.57 -4.90
C PRO A 166 -9.54 6.15 -6.35
N ARG A 167 -8.97 6.86 -7.33
CA ARG A 167 -9.20 6.62 -8.76
C ARG A 167 -9.04 5.15 -9.15
N ILE A 168 -8.02 4.48 -8.61
CA ILE A 168 -7.71 3.07 -8.87
C ILE A 168 -8.88 2.11 -8.54
N LEU A 169 -9.76 2.50 -7.60
CA LEU A 169 -10.95 1.76 -7.16
C LEU A 169 -12.27 2.33 -7.71
N MET A 170 -12.27 3.46 -8.41
CA MET A 170 -13.48 4.01 -9.01
C MET A 170 -13.90 3.22 -10.26
N GLY A 171 -15.20 3.03 -10.48
CA GLY A 171 -15.73 2.39 -11.69
C GLY A 171 -17.09 1.75 -11.44
N ALA A 172 -17.50 0.84 -12.33
CA ALA A 172 -18.82 0.20 -12.29
C ALA A 172 -18.99 -0.81 -11.14
N MET A 173 -17.89 -1.39 -10.65
CA MET A 173 -17.96 -2.37 -9.57
C MET A 173 -18.14 -1.69 -8.22
N PRO A 174 -19.04 -2.19 -7.35
CA PRO A 174 -19.32 -1.58 -6.05
C PRO A 174 -18.11 -1.68 -5.12
N VAL A 175 -17.79 -0.58 -4.45
CA VAL A 175 -16.75 -0.49 -3.41
C VAL A 175 -17.38 0.08 -2.16
N ALA A 176 -17.31 -0.65 -1.05
CA ALA A 176 -17.80 -0.16 0.23
C ALA A 176 -16.79 0.82 0.84
N SER A 177 -17.18 2.06 1.09
CA SER A 177 -16.34 3.04 1.78
C SER A 177 -16.62 3.03 3.28
N LEU A 178 -15.57 2.82 4.08
CA LEU A 178 -15.61 2.94 5.53
C LEU A 178 -14.92 4.26 5.93
N PRO A 179 -15.64 5.20 6.55
CA PRO A 179 -15.06 6.45 6.99
C PRO A 179 -14.04 6.21 8.12
N THR A 180 -12.98 7.01 8.14
CA THR A 180 -11.93 6.94 9.17
C THR A 180 -11.97 8.16 10.10
N GLY A 181 -11.39 8.05 11.30
CA GLY A 181 -11.31 9.16 12.26
C GLY A 181 -12.65 9.49 12.92
N ARG A 182 -12.94 10.78 13.18
CA ARG A 182 -14.19 11.22 13.86
C ARG A 182 -15.47 10.78 13.17
N LYS A 183 -15.42 10.50 11.86
CA LYS A 183 -16.56 10.03 11.08
C LYS A 183 -16.75 8.51 11.12
N SER A 184 -15.83 7.75 11.71
CA SER A 184 -15.91 6.28 11.80
C SER A 184 -17.09 5.79 12.64
N THR A 185 -17.61 6.62 13.55
CA THR A 185 -18.77 6.31 14.39
C THR A 185 -20.12 6.61 13.74
N ARG A 186 -20.12 7.14 12.51
CA ARG A 186 -21.35 7.45 11.79
C ARG A 186 -21.96 6.15 11.26
N SER A 187 -23.21 5.90 11.61
CA SER A 187 -23.98 4.75 11.11
C SER A 187 -24.01 4.74 9.57
N LEU A 188 -23.62 3.62 8.99
CA LEU A 188 -23.61 3.36 7.56
C LEU A 188 -24.87 2.61 7.12
N PRO A 189 -25.24 2.64 5.82
CA PRO A 189 -26.35 1.84 5.31
C PRO A 189 -26.21 0.33 5.55
N ILE A 190 -24.97 -0.17 5.74
CA ILE A 190 -24.71 -1.57 6.11
C ILE A 190 -25.01 -1.87 7.58
N ASP A 191 -25.06 -0.85 8.44
CA ASP A 191 -25.33 -0.98 9.89
C ASP A 191 -26.84 -0.99 10.20
N VAL A 192 -27.67 -0.63 9.22
CA VAL A 192 -29.13 -0.60 9.36
C VAL A 192 -29.73 -1.79 8.60
N PRO A 193 -30.00 -2.93 9.26
CA PRO A 193 -30.59 -4.08 8.60
C PRO A 193 -31.97 -3.69 8.07
N ARG A 194 -32.16 -3.77 6.74
CA ARG A 194 -33.50 -3.69 6.15
C ARG A 194 -34.25 -4.97 6.50
N ILE A 195 -35.20 -4.86 7.42
CA ILE A 195 -36.19 -5.90 7.67
C ILE A 195 -37.16 -5.83 6.49
N TYR A 196 -37.14 -6.84 5.63
CA TYR A 196 -38.19 -7.09 4.63
C TYR A 196 -39.24 -8.02 5.21
#